data_AF-A0A956K8J5-F1
#
_entry.id   AF-A0A956K8J5-F1
#
_cell.length_a   1.000
_cell.length_b   1.000
_cell.length_c   1.000
_cell.angle_alpha   90.00
_cell.angle_beta   90.00
_cell.angle_gamma   90.00
#
_symmetry.space_group_name_H-M   'P 1'
#
loop_
_entity.id
_entity.type
_entity.pdbx_description
1 polymer ?
#
loop_
_entity_poly.entity_id
_entity_poly.type
_entity_poly.pdbx_seq_one_letter_code
_entity_poly.pdbx_strand_id
1 'polypeptide(L)'
;MTRERRKHVDDLRGATRLAIEATRGVTDLVEEMHRGIASGPKVLGRPLEAPTRLVTGLVYGSIRGVTDVVGASIDLALEQLARLLGELGEGAPRVEREIILSALNGVLGDYLAETENPLAIEMSLRANRAEARGRILLMVPGLCMSESQWLRKDHDHGEALAAVLDATRVDVRYNSGLHVSSNGRTLSEQLERLLERWPVPVEAITIVAHSMGGLVSRSACRAGEEAGARWPGLLDKVVFLGTPHHGAPLERAGNWFEVIVGKLPYAAPMARLGRIRSAGVTDLRYG
;
A
#
# COMPACT_ATOMS: atom_id res chain seq x y z
N MET A 1 -28.10 9.25 18.08
CA MET A 1 -28.05 8.66 16.74
C MET A 1 -26.60 8.72 16.25
N THR A 2 -25.84 7.64 16.43
CA THR A 2 -24.40 7.58 16.16
C THR A 2 -24.07 6.21 15.58
N ARG A 3 -24.21 6.05 14.27
CA ARG A 3 -23.95 4.79 13.58
C ARG A 3 -23.60 5.01 12.12
N GLU A 4 -22.42 5.57 11.81
CA GLU A 4 -22.00 5.68 10.40
C GLU A 4 -20.48 5.77 10.13
N ARG A 5 -19.63 5.42 11.11
CA ARG A 5 -18.15 5.45 10.92
C ARG A 5 -17.42 4.14 11.23
N ARG A 6 -18.16 3.04 11.42
CA ARG A 6 -17.60 1.68 11.32
C ARG A 6 -17.95 1.13 9.93
N LYS A 7 -17.02 0.37 9.35
CA LYS A 7 -17.15 -0.50 8.16
C LYS A 7 -16.75 0.09 6.81
N HIS A 8 -15.45 0.26 6.62
CA HIS A 8 -14.78 0.01 5.33
C HIS A 8 -13.47 -0.75 5.56
N VAL A 9 -12.80 -0.52 6.69
CA VAL A 9 -11.69 -1.36 7.20
C VAL A 9 -12.20 -2.74 7.65
N ASP A 10 -13.35 -2.80 8.33
CA ASP A 10 -14.03 -4.07 8.63
C ASP A 10 -14.49 -4.79 7.35
N ASP A 11 -14.73 -4.06 6.25
CA ASP A 11 -15.14 -4.63 4.97
C ASP A 11 -13.96 -5.16 4.15
N LEU A 12 -12.75 -4.60 4.33
CA LEU A 12 -11.53 -5.09 3.68
C LEU A 12 -10.90 -6.26 4.47
N ARG A 13 -10.86 -6.18 5.81
CA ARG A 13 -10.68 -7.36 6.69
C ARG A 13 -11.71 -8.42 6.41
N GLY A 14 -12.95 -7.97 6.23
CA GLY A 14 -14.05 -8.74 5.71
C GLY A 14 -13.68 -9.35 4.37
N ALA A 15 -13.13 -8.60 3.41
CA ALA A 15 -12.83 -9.05 2.04
C ALA A 15 -11.65 -10.02 1.95
N THR A 16 -10.59 -9.88 2.74
CA THR A 16 -9.45 -10.83 2.71
C THR A 16 -9.72 -12.02 3.60
N ARG A 17 -10.41 -11.85 4.75
CA ARG A 17 -11.03 -13.02 5.42
C ARG A 17 -12.03 -13.69 4.51
N LEU A 18 -12.85 -12.96 3.76
CA LEU A 18 -13.79 -13.48 2.77
C LEU A 18 -13.06 -14.08 1.59
N ALA A 19 -11.86 -13.61 1.21
CA ALA A 19 -11.08 -14.22 0.14
C ALA A 19 -10.44 -15.52 0.62
N ILE A 20 -9.96 -15.56 1.85
CA ILE A 20 -9.45 -16.77 2.50
C ILE A 20 -10.61 -17.74 2.79
N GLU A 21 -11.75 -17.25 3.27
CA GLU A 21 -13.00 -18.00 3.51
C GLU A 21 -13.69 -18.38 2.21
N ALA A 22 -13.59 -17.61 1.13
CA ALA A 22 -14.10 -17.97 -0.18
C ALA A 22 -13.14 -18.92 -0.88
N THR A 23 -11.83 -18.81 -0.65
CA THR A 23 -10.88 -19.83 -1.10
C THR A 23 -11.16 -21.13 -0.35
N ARG A 24 -11.37 -21.08 0.97
CA ARG A 24 -11.83 -22.24 1.77
C ARG A 24 -13.20 -22.74 1.30
N GLY A 25 -14.17 -21.85 1.09
CA GLY A 25 -15.54 -22.18 0.72
C GLY A 25 -15.68 -22.72 -0.70
N VAL A 26 -14.91 -22.20 -1.66
CA VAL A 26 -14.77 -22.78 -3.01
C VAL A 26 -14.08 -24.13 -2.91
N THR A 27 -13.04 -24.25 -2.10
CA THR A 27 -12.33 -25.51 -1.84
C THR A 27 -13.28 -26.55 -1.22
N ASP A 28 -14.15 -26.15 -0.28
CA ASP A 28 -15.18 -27.00 0.36
C ASP A 28 -16.30 -27.38 -0.63
N LEU A 29 -16.74 -26.45 -1.47
CA LEU A 29 -17.79 -26.68 -2.47
C LEU A 29 -17.30 -27.61 -3.59
N VAL A 30 -16.04 -27.46 -4.01
CA VAL A 30 -15.39 -28.36 -4.96
C VAL A 30 -15.11 -29.73 -4.31
N GLU A 31 -14.71 -29.76 -3.03
CA GLU A 31 -14.57 -31.01 -2.26
C GLU A 31 -15.90 -31.77 -2.22
N GLU A 32 -17.00 -31.07 -1.93
CA GLU A 32 -18.34 -31.64 -1.87
C GLU A 32 -18.85 -32.11 -3.24
N MET A 33 -18.54 -31.37 -4.31
CA MET A 33 -18.85 -31.76 -5.68
C MET A 33 -18.07 -33.00 -6.12
N HIS A 34 -16.75 -33.04 -5.90
CA HIS A 34 -15.91 -34.21 -6.20
C HIS A 34 -16.35 -35.42 -5.38
N ARG A 35 -16.70 -35.22 -4.10
CA ARG A 35 -17.29 -36.26 -3.26
C ARG A 35 -18.59 -36.77 -3.89
N GLY A 36 -19.51 -35.90 -4.26
CA GLY A 36 -20.80 -36.27 -4.86
C GLY A 36 -20.69 -37.06 -6.17
N ILE A 37 -19.75 -36.70 -7.04
CA ILE A 37 -19.50 -37.37 -8.33
C ILE A 37 -18.84 -38.73 -8.13
N ALA A 38 -17.77 -38.79 -7.31
CA ALA A 38 -16.99 -40.01 -7.11
C ALA A 38 -17.67 -41.03 -6.17
N SER A 39 -18.67 -40.62 -5.37
CA SER A 39 -19.47 -41.52 -4.52
C SER A 39 -20.36 -42.49 -5.32
N GLY A 40 -20.59 -42.23 -6.61
CA GLY A 40 -21.43 -43.05 -7.48
C GLY A 40 -22.93 -42.70 -7.44
N PRO A 41 -23.76 -43.38 -8.26
CA PRO A 41 -25.17 -43.02 -8.47
C PRO A 41 -26.01 -43.13 -7.19
N LYS A 42 -26.87 -42.13 -6.93
CA LYS A 42 -27.79 -42.13 -5.77
C LYS A 42 -28.75 -43.33 -5.76
N VAL A 43 -29.14 -43.84 -6.93
CA VAL A 43 -30.02 -45.00 -7.10
C VAL A 43 -29.39 -46.29 -6.55
N LEU A 44 -28.06 -46.36 -6.50
CA LEU A 44 -27.30 -47.51 -5.98
C LEU A 44 -26.81 -47.28 -4.54
N GLY A 45 -27.31 -46.25 -3.83
CA GLY A 45 -26.94 -45.98 -2.44
C GLY A 45 -25.52 -45.44 -2.25
N ARG A 46 -24.90 -44.84 -3.29
CA ARG A 46 -23.55 -44.24 -3.24
C ARG A 46 -22.46 -45.20 -2.71
N PRO A 47 -22.17 -46.28 -3.44
CA PRO A 47 -21.31 -47.38 -2.97
C PRO A 47 -19.86 -46.97 -2.64
N LEU A 48 -19.39 -45.81 -3.11
CA LEU A 48 -18.03 -45.32 -2.91
C LEU A 48 -17.94 -44.12 -1.94
N GLU A 49 -19.01 -43.78 -1.23
CA GLU A 49 -19.09 -42.56 -0.39
C GLU A 49 -18.06 -42.55 0.76
N ALA A 50 -17.88 -43.67 1.45
CA ALA A 50 -16.93 -43.80 2.55
C ALA A 50 -15.45 -43.65 2.11
N PRO A 51 -14.96 -44.39 1.09
CA PRO A 51 -13.58 -44.22 0.62
C PRO A 51 -13.36 -42.86 -0.05
N THR A 52 -14.35 -42.32 -0.76
CA THR A 52 -14.25 -40.99 -1.40
C THR A 52 -14.12 -39.89 -0.36
N ARG A 53 -14.94 -39.90 0.70
CA ARG A 53 -14.88 -38.93 1.80
C ARG A 53 -13.52 -38.91 2.49
N LEU A 54 -12.86 -40.08 2.60
CA LEU A 54 -11.55 -40.20 3.22
C LEU A 54 -10.46 -39.53 2.37
N VAL A 55 -10.47 -39.79 1.06
CA VAL A 55 -9.48 -39.26 0.12
C VAL A 55 -9.67 -37.77 -0.13
N THR A 56 -10.91 -37.31 -0.32
CA THR A 56 -11.17 -35.87 -0.50
C THR A 56 -10.87 -35.10 0.80
N GLY A 57 -11.25 -35.63 1.97
CA GLY A 57 -10.93 -35.00 3.25
C GLY A 57 -9.42 -34.86 3.50
N LEU A 58 -8.62 -35.85 3.09
CA LEU A 58 -7.16 -35.78 3.17
C LEU A 58 -6.56 -34.74 2.22
N VAL A 59 -6.97 -34.72 0.96
CA VAL A 59 -6.42 -33.81 -0.06
C VAL A 59 -6.79 -32.36 0.25
N TYR A 60 -8.08 -32.10 0.51
CA TYR A 60 -8.59 -30.75 0.77
C TYR A 60 -8.21 -30.25 2.17
N GLY A 61 -8.15 -31.14 3.16
CA GLY A 61 -7.58 -30.84 4.48
C GLY A 61 -6.10 -30.45 4.41
N SER A 62 -5.31 -31.09 3.54
CA SER A 62 -3.89 -30.74 3.33
C SER A 62 -3.73 -29.37 2.67
N ILE A 63 -4.54 -29.05 1.66
CA ILE A 63 -4.53 -27.73 1.00
C ILE A 63 -4.86 -26.62 2.01
N ARG A 64 -5.88 -26.83 2.86
CA ARG A 64 -6.23 -25.90 3.95
C ARG A 64 -5.09 -25.76 4.96
N GLY A 65 -4.54 -26.88 5.44
CA GLY A 65 -3.44 -26.87 6.41
C GLY A 65 -2.17 -26.15 5.91
N VAL A 66 -1.81 -26.35 4.63
CA VAL A 66 -0.68 -25.63 4.02
C VAL A 66 -0.95 -24.13 3.94
N THR A 67 -2.18 -23.73 3.58
CA THR A 67 -2.55 -22.30 3.50
C THR A 67 -2.45 -21.62 4.86
N ASP A 68 -2.91 -22.29 5.93
CA ASP A 68 -2.86 -21.76 7.30
C ASP A 68 -1.42 -21.64 7.82
N VAL A 69 -0.58 -22.64 7.55
CA VAL A 69 0.85 -22.62 7.91
C VAL A 69 1.59 -21.52 7.16
N VAL A 70 1.29 -21.32 5.88
CA VAL A 70 1.90 -20.24 5.08
C VAL A 70 1.51 -18.87 5.65
N GLY A 71 0.23 -18.63 5.94
CA GLY A 71 -0.21 -17.38 6.57
C GLY A 71 0.49 -17.11 7.90
N ALA A 72 0.47 -18.09 8.82
CA ALA A 72 1.10 -17.95 10.13
C ALA A 72 2.63 -17.75 10.06
N SER A 73 3.30 -18.41 9.10
CA SER A 73 4.75 -18.25 8.93
C SER A 73 5.14 -16.87 8.39
N ILE A 74 4.31 -16.27 7.53
CA ILE A 74 4.50 -14.89 7.07
C ILE A 74 4.32 -13.91 8.23
N ASP A 75 3.28 -14.08 9.04
CA ASP A 75 3.04 -13.22 10.22
C ASP A 75 4.20 -13.29 11.21
N LEU A 76 4.69 -14.49 11.52
CA LEU A 76 5.84 -14.69 12.40
C LEU A 76 7.12 -14.04 11.85
N ALA A 77 7.37 -14.18 10.55
CA ALA A 77 8.53 -13.56 9.90
C ALA A 77 8.45 -12.03 9.93
N LEU A 78 7.26 -11.46 9.71
CA LEU A 78 7.02 -10.02 9.78
C LEU A 78 7.15 -9.49 11.22
N GLU A 79 6.66 -10.21 12.22
CA GLU A 79 6.84 -9.85 13.63
C GLU A 79 8.32 -9.87 14.03
N GLN A 80 9.07 -10.89 13.61
CA GLN A 80 10.50 -10.98 13.88
C GLN A 80 11.24 -9.82 13.20
N LEU A 81 10.89 -9.49 11.95
CA LEU A 81 11.42 -8.32 11.25
C LEU A 81 11.05 -7.01 11.96
N ALA A 82 9.84 -6.88 12.49
CA ALA A 82 9.41 -5.70 13.25
C ALA A 82 10.23 -5.51 14.52
N ARG A 83 10.50 -6.59 15.25
CA ARG A 83 11.39 -6.55 16.43
C ARG A 83 12.81 -6.15 16.04
N LEU A 84 13.38 -6.78 15.01
CA LEU A 84 14.71 -6.43 14.51
C LEU A 84 14.79 -4.97 14.06
N LEU A 85 13.80 -4.46 13.31
CA LEU A 85 13.75 -3.04 12.91
C LEU A 85 13.48 -2.11 14.09
N GLY A 86 12.87 -2.59 15.18
CA GLY A 86 12.74 -1.86 16.44
C GLY A 86 14.06 -1.78 17.20
N GLU A 87 14.79 -2.89 17.31
CA GLU A 87 16.09 -3.00 17.97
C GLU A 87 17.21 -2.29 17.18
N LEU A 88 17.14 -2.27 15.85
CA LEU A 88 18.01 -1.47 14.98
C LEU A 88 17.88 0.05 15.19
N GLY A 89 16.89 0.49 15.97
CA GLY A 89 16.72 1.88 16.39
C GLY A 89 17.93 2.47 17.13
N GLU A 90 18.82 1.63 17.67
CA GLU A 90 20.05 2.07 18.36
C GLU A 90 21.34 1.97 17.51
N GLY A 91 21.32 1.29 16.35
CA GLY A 91 22.56 0.96 15.61
C GLY A 91 22.54 1.08 14.07
N ALA A 92 21.38 1.06 13.41
CA ALA A 92 21.30 1.28 11.95
C ALA A 92 21.15 2.76 11.62
N PRO A 93 21.73 3.27 10.51
CA PRO A 93 21.39 4.59 10.02
C PRO A 93 19.88 4.69 9.79
N ARG A 94 19.21 5.64 10.46
CA ARG A 94 17.75 5.87 10.39
C ARG A 94 17.20 5.85 8.95
N VAL A 95 18.00 6.28 7.99
CA VAL A 95 17.69 6.30 6.54
C VAL A 95 17.48 4.89 5.96
N GLU A 96 18.35 3.93 6.25
CA GLU A 96 18.24 2.57 5.69
C GLU A 96 16.97 1.88 6.18
N ARG A 97 16.64 2.06 7.47
CA ARG A 97 15.39 1.56 8.06
C ARG A 97 14.17 2.11 7.32
N GLU A 98 14.15 3.41 7.03
CA GLU A 98 13.02 4.06 6.35
C GLU A 98 12.86 3.59 4.91
N ILE A 99 13.96 3.35 4.20
CA ILE A 99 13.94 2.79 2.84
C ILE A 99 13.37 1.37 2.85
N ILE A 100 13.80 0.51 3.79
CA ILE A 100 13.30 -0.86 3.92
C ILE A 100 11.81 -0.86 4.25
N LEU A 101 11.36 -0.03 5.18
CA LEU A 101 9.94 0.09 5.53
C LEU A 101 9.09 0.58 4.36
N SER A 102 9.56 1.59 3.62
CA SER A 102 8.88 2.06 2.41
C SER A 102 8.79 0.98 1.35
N ALA A 103 9.85 0.20 1.14
CA ALA A 103 9.84 -0.94 0.21
C ALA A 103 8.84 -2.02 0.64
N LEU A 104 8.84 -2.40 1.92
CA LEU A 104 7.90 -3.36 2.47
C LEU A 104 6.44 -2.90 2.31
N ASN A 105 6.16 -1.63 2.63
CA ASN A 105 4.83 -1.06 2.47
C ASN A 105 4.43 -0.92 1.01
N GLY A 106 5.35 -0.66 0.08
CA GLY A 106 5.00 -0.67 -1.34
C GLY A 106 4.58 -2.05 -1.85
N VAL A 107 5.21 -3.12 -1.35
CA VAL A 107 4.93 -4.50 -1.79
C VAL A 107 3.77 -5.15 -1.05
N LEU A 108 3.68 -4.97 0.27
CA LEU A 108 2.74 -5.65 1.19
C LEU A 108 1.88 -4.69 2.00
N GLY A 109 1.84 -3.41 1.64
CA GLY A 109 1.27 -2.38 2.52
C GLY A 109 -0.22 -2.50 2.78
N ASP A 110 -0.99 -3.03 1.84
CA ASP A 110 -2.41 -3.33 2.05
C ASP A 110 -2.60 -4.43 3.08
N TYR A 111 -1.85 -5.53 2.97
CA TYR A 111 -1.80 -6.57 3.99
C TYR A 111 -1.43 -6.00 5.36
N LEU A 112 -0.33 -5.26 5.43
CA LEU A 112 0.16 -4.68 6.69
C LEU A 112 -0.89 -3.76 7.34
N ALA A 113 -1.53 -2.89 6.56
CA ALA A 113 -2.57 -2.01 7.05
C ALA A 113 -3.81 -2.79 7.50
N GLU A 114 -4.21 -3.79 6.73
CA GLU A 114 -5.38 -4.61 7.02
C GLU A 114 -5.17 -5.44 8.30
N THR A 115 -3.98 -6.01 8.52
CA THR A 115 -3.67 -6.76 9.74
C THR A 115 -3.32 -5.88 10.93
N GLU A 116 -3.41 -4.54 10.82
CA GLU A 116 -2.95 -3.58 11.84
C GLU A 116 -1.49 -3.88 12.29
N ASN A 117 -0.65 -4.27 11.32
CA ASN A 117 0.73 -4.61 11.60
C ASN A 117 1.52 -3.33 11.95
N PRO A 118 2.37 -3.33 13.00
CA PRO A 118 3.15 -2.15 13.40
C PRO A 118 4.14 -1.65 12.34
N LEU A 119 4.41 -2.45 11.29
CA LEU A 119 5.21 -2.05 10.13
C LEU A 119 4.42 -1.23 9.10
N ALA A 120 3.08 -1.16 9.22
CA ALA A 120 2.26 -0.34 8.35
C ALA A 120 2.58 1.15 8.53
N ILE A 121 2.88 1.83 7.42
CA ILE A 121 3.17 3.26 7.44
C ILE A 121 1.84 4.03 7.50
N GLU A 122 1.62 4.74 8.60
CA GLU A 122 0.60 5.78 8.64
C GLU A 122 1.06 7.03 7.89
N MET A 123 0.14 7.62 7.12
CA MET A 123 0.45 8.82 6.35
C MET A 123 0.78 10.00 7.28
N SER A 124 1.91 10.65 7.03
CA SER A 124 2.34 11.83 7.77
C SER A 124 2.99 12.86 6.85
N LEU A 125 2.85 14.14 7.23
CA LEU A 125 3.47 15.28 6.55
C LEU A 125 4.56 15.86 7.45
N ARG A 126 5.81 15.84 6.98
CA ARG A 126 6.97 16.23 7.76
C ARG A 126 7.54 17.55 7.24
N ALA A 127 7.72 18.52 8.12
CA ALA A 127 8.27 19.82 7.77
C ALA A 127 8.98 20.45 8.97
N ASN A 128 10.03 21.24 8.72
CA ASN A 128 10.60 22.11 9.74
C ASN A 128 9.75 23.38 9.85
N ARG A 129 8.83 23.42 10.82
CA ARG A 129 7.91 24.55 11.01
C ARG A 129 8.53 25.77 11.67
N ALA A 130 9.75 25.67 12.22
CA ALA A 130 10.43 26.81 12.82
C ALA A 130 10.77 27.90 11.79
N GLU A 131 10.96 27.51 10.53
CA GLU A 131 11.27 28.39 9.41
C GLU A 131 10.14 28.41 8.37
N ALA A 132 8.90 28.27 8.86
CA ALA A 132 7.71 28.22 8.01
C ALA A 132 7.52 29.54 7.23
N ARG A 133 7.30 29.39 5.92
CA ARG A 133 7.02 30.46 4.95
C ARG A 133 5.60 30.32 4.42
N GLY A 134 5.10 31.35 3.76
CA GLY A 134 3.77 31.34 3.12
C GLY A 134 3.69 30.38 1.93
N ARG A 135 4.82 30.03 1.31
CA ARG A 135 4.88 29.04 0.22
C ARG A 135 5.28 27.67 0.74
N ILE A 136 4.57 26.65 0.30
CA ILE A 136 4.82 25.24 0.64
C ILE A 136 5.27 24.49 -0.62
N LEU A 137 6.37 23.74 -0.49
CA LEU A 137 6.81 22.75 -1.48
C LEU A 137 6.52 21.35 -0.95
N LEU A 138 5.49 20.70 -1.48
CA LEU A 138 5.08 19.36 -1.11
C LEU A 138 5.81 18.31 -1.97
N MET A 139 6.64 17.50 -1.34
CA MET A 139 7.41 16.43 -1.97
C MET A 139 6.68 15.09 -1.80
N VAL A 140 6.17 14.52 -2.91
CA VAL A 140 5.37 13.29 -2.89
C VAL A 140 6.17 12.15 -3.53
N PRO A 141 6.73 11.22 -2.73
CA PRO A 141 7.53 10.11 -3.24
C PRO A 141 6.67 9.09 -4.00
N GLY A 142 7.33 8.19 -4.72
CA GLY A 142 6.66 7.14 -5.50
C GLY A 142 6.51 5.82 -4.75
N LEU A 143 6.16 4.78 -5.51
CA LEU A 143 6.08 3.40 -5.02
C LEU A 143 7.40 2.98 -4.37
N CYS A 144 7.32 2.31 -3.21
CA CYS A 144 8.45 1.76 -2.46
C CYS A 144 9.52 2.79 -2.05
N MET A 145 9.17 4.08 -2.01
CA MET A 145 10.14 5.16 -1.80
C MET A 145 9.91 5.88 -0.45
N SER A 146 10.99 6.25 0.23
CA SER A 146 11.01 7.14 1.40
C SER A 146 11.38 8.56 0.99
N GLU A 147 10.98 9.55 1.80
CA GLU A 147 11.40 10.94 1.64
C GLU A 147 12.92 11.14 1.66
N SER A 148 13.67 10.24 2.32
CA SER A 148 15.13 10.27 2.36
C SER A 148 15.76 10.10 0.97
N GLN A 149 15.05 9.50 0.03
CA GLN A 149 15.55 9.21 -1.32
C GLN A 149 15.48 10.42 -2.27
N TRP A 150 15.00 11.58 -1.80
CA TRP A 150 15.21 12.86 -2.49
C TRP A 150 16.65 13.37 -2.41
N LEU A 151 17.43 12.86 -1.45
CA LEU A 151 18.88 13.04 -1.37
C LEU A 151 19.58 12.01 -2.26
N ARG A 152 20.33 12.47 -3.27
CA ARG A 152 21.09 11.61 -4.17
C ARG A 152 22.47 12.22 -4.46
N LYS A 153 23.53 11.45 -4.20
CA LYS A 153 24.93 11.88 -4.42
C LYS A 153 25.21 13.26 -3.80
N ASP A 154 24.87 13.41 -2.51
CA ASP A 154 25.02 14.64 -1.73
C ASP A 154 24.22 15.86 -2.23
N HIS A 155 23.27 15.64 -3.13
CA HIS A 155 22.35 16.66 -3.59
C HIS A 155 20.92 16.33 -3.16
N ASP A 156 20.34 17.18 -2.31
CA ASP A 156 18.94 17.10 -1.94
C ASP A 156 18.10 17.96 -2.88
N HIS A 157 17.34 17.29 -3.76
CA HIS A 157 16.49 17.96 -4.73
C HIS A 157 15.37 18.79 -4.08
N GLY A 158 14.81 18.31 -2.97
CA GLY A 158 13.73 19.01 -2.28
C GLY A 158 14.23 20.28 -1.59
N GLU A 159 15.40 20.21 -0.94
CA GLU A 159 16.01 21.37 -0.28
C GLU A 159 16.47 22.43 -1.28
N ALA A 160 17.14 22.01 -2.37
CA ALA A 160 17.57 22.93 -3.42
C ALA A 160 16.38 23.67 -4.07
N LEU A 161 15.27 22.96 -4.32
CA LEU A 161 14.04 23.57 -4.85
C LEU A 161 13.38 24.50 -3.85
N ALA A 162 13.30 24.11 -2.58
CA ALA A 162 12.71 24.93 -1.52
C ALA A 162 13.43 26.27 -1.37
N ALA A 163 14.78 26.26 -1.42
CA ALA A 163 15.60 27.47 -1.37
C ALA A 163 15.34 28.40 -2.56
N VAL A 164 15.26 27.88 -3.79
CA VAL A 164 15.02 28.68 -5.00
C VAL A 164 13.61 29.26 -5.03
N LEU A 165 12.62 28.54 -4.51
CA LEU A 165 11.21 28.95 -4.50
C LEU A 165 10.83 29.85 -3.31
N ASP A 166 11.77 30.05 -2.37
CA ASP A 166 11.53 30.62 -1.04
C ASP A 166 10.32 29.96 -0.36
N ALA A 167 10.35 28.62 -0.32
CA ALA A 167 9.26 27.79 0.17
C ALA A 167 9.72 26.92 1.35
N THR A 168 8.76 26.51 2.19
CA THR A 168 9.00 25.47 3.20
C THR A 168 8.74 24.10 2.59
N ARG A 169 9.73 23.23 2.63
CA ARG A 169 9.58 21.84 2.21
C ARG A 169 8.68 21.07 3.18
N VAL A 170 7.76 20.31 2.63
CA VAL A 170 6.92 19.34 3.32
C VAL A 170 7.06 17.99 2.62
N ASP A 171 7.61 17.00 3.30
CA ASP A 171 7.73 15.64 2.77
C ASP A 171 6.51 14.79 3.14
N VAL A 172 5.94 14.11 2.14
CA VAL A 172 4.89 13.12 2.35
C VAL A 172 5.52 11.76 2.62
N ARG A 173 5.18 11.16 3.76
CA ARG A 173 5.43 9.75 4.03
C ARG A 173 4.10 9.02 4.02
N TYR A 174 3.99 7.93 3.27
CA TYR A 174 2.76 7.16 3.16
C TYR A 174 2.99 5.70 2.76
N ASN A 175 1.99 4.87 3.01
CA ASN A 175 1.97 3.49 2.57
C ASN A 175 1.59 3.39 1.08
N SER A 176 2.61 3.30 0.23
CA SER A 176 2.43 3.19 -1.23
C SER A 176 1.81 1.87 -1.71
N GLY A 177 1.61 0.88 -0.83
CA GLY A 177 0.87 -0.33 -1.14
C GLY A 177 -0.65 -0.19 -1.05
N LEU A 178 -1.15 0.88 -0.42
CA LEU A 178 -2.59 1.17 -0.42
C LEU A 178 -3.06 1.73 -1.77
N HIS A 179 -4.37 1.62 -2.03
CA HIS A 179 -5.00 2.24 -3.19
C HIS A 179 -4.63 3.72 -3.32
N VAL A 180 -4.40 4.15 -4.56
CA VAL A 180 -4.11 5.55 -4.90
C VAL A 180 -5.25 6.46 -4.43
N SER A 181 -6.50 5.99 -4.56
CA SER A 181 -7.69 6.74 -4.11
C SER A 181 -7.73 6.92 -2.59
N SER A 182 -7.37 5.88 -1.84
CA SER A 182 -7.28 5.93 -0.37
C SER A 182 -6.16 6.89 0.06
N ASN A 183 -4.96 6.74 -0.51
CA ASN A 183 -3.84 7.64 -0.25
C ASN A 183 -4.16 9.08 -0.63
N GLY A 184 -4.80 9.32 -1.78
CA GLY A 184 -5.19 10.66 -2.21
C GLY A 184 -6.16 11.33 -1.23
N ARG A 185 -7.18 10.58 -0.76
CA ARG A 185 -8.13 11.08 0.25
C ARG A 185 -7.42 11.45 1.55
N THR A 186 -6.59 10.55 2.08
CA THR A 186 -5.84 10.82 3.32
C THR A 186 -4.89 12.00 3.16
N LEU A 187 -4.23 12.14 2.00
CA LEU A 187 -3.33 13.26 1.72
C LEU A 187 -4.08 14.58 1.72
N SER A 188 -5.24 14.63 1.06
CA SER A 188 -6.10 15.82 1.04
C SER A 188 -6.52 16.23 2.46
N GLU A 189 -6.96 15.28 3.28
CA GLU A 189 -7.33 15.53 4.68
C GLU A 189 -6.15 15.99 5.54
N GLN A 190 -4.96 15.42 5.34
CA GLN A 190 -3.75 15.81 6.07
C GLN A 190 -3.27 17.21 5.66
N LEU A 191 -3.37 17.56 4.37
CA LEU A 191 -3.05 18.90 3.89
C LEU A 191 -3.98 19.95 4.49
N GLU A 192 -5.29 19.68 4.55
CA GLU A 192 -6.23 20.59 5.17
C GLU A 192 -5.89 20.83 6.66
N ARG A 193 -5.61 19.75 7.42
CA ARG A 193 -5.15 19.85 8.81
C ARG A 193 -3.79 20.53 8.97
N LEU A 194 -2.90 20.39 7.97
CA LEU A 194 -1.61 21.05 7.96
C LEU A 194 -1.80 22.57 7.90
N LEU A 195 -2.67 23.04 7.00
CA LEU A 195 -2.95 24.46 6.79
C LEU A 195 -3.61 25.10 8.02
N GLU A 196 -4.51 24.40 8.71
CA GLU A 196 -5.13 24.88 9.96
C GLU A 196 -4.10 25.23 11.04
N ARG A 197 -2.94 24.57 11.02
CA ARG A 197 -1.89 24.68 12.04
C ARG A 197 -0.60 25.22 11.45
N TRP A 198 -0.66 25.85 10.28
CA TRP A 198 0.52 26.45 9.66
C TRP A 198 0.89 27.75 10.39
N PRO A 199 2.16 28.00 10.74
CA PRO A 199 2.53 29.15 11.58
C PRO A 199 2.28 30.53 10.97
N VAL A 200 2.22 30.61 9.64
CA VAL A 200 2.00 31.84 8.87
C VAL A 200 0.87 31.64 7.85
N PRO A 201 0.25 32.70 7.30
CA PRO A 201 -0.72 32.54 6.22
C PRO A 201 -0.09 31.84 5.01
N VAL A 202 -0.74 30.78 4.52
CA VAL A 202 -0.28 30.07 3.31
C VAL A 202 -0.79 30.79 2.07
N GLU A 203 0.13 31.11 1.18
CA GLU A 203 -0.10 31.83 -0.07
C GLU A 203 -0.20 30.89 -1.27
N ALA A 204 0.65 29.86 -1.30
CA ALA A 204 0.72 28.92 -2.42
C ALA A 204 1.30 27.56 -2.00
N ILE A 205 0.80 26.51 -2.64
CA ILE A 205 1.30 25.14 -2.55
C ILE A 205 1.81 24.74 -3.93
N THR A 206 3.05 24.28 -4.00
CA THR A 206 3.62 23.62 -5.18
C THR A 206 3.88 22.17 -4.84
N ILE A 207 3.43 21.25 -5.70
CA ILE A 207 3.63 19.81 -5.53
C ILE A 207 4.69 19.33 -6.52
N VAL A 208 5.68 18.58 -6.02
CA VAL A 208 6.59 17.78 -6.86
C VAL A 208 6.35 16.32 -6.53
N ALA A 209 5.92 15.57 -7.53
CA ALA A 209 5.45 14.20 -7.36
C ALA A 209 6.19 13.24 -8.28
N HIS A 210 6.72 12.16 -7.73
CA HIS A 210 7.46 11.14 -8.48
C HIS A 210 6.63 9.86 -8.65
N SER A 211 6.57 9.34 -9.87
CA SER A 211 5.93 8.06 -10.20
C SER A 211 4.50 7.96 -9.62
N MET A 212 4.20 6.97 -8.78
CA MET A 212 2.90 6.82 -8.10
C MET A 212 2.47 8.07 -7.34
N GLY A 213 3.42 8.84 -6.79
CA GLY A 213 3.14 10.06 -6.05
C GLY A 213 2.30 11.03 -6.87
N GLY A 214 2.49 11.09 -8.19
CA GLY A 214 1.70 11.95 -9.06
C GLY A 214 0.24 11.52 -9.18
N LEU A 215 -0.04 10.23 -9.17
CA LEU A 215 -1.40 9.70 -9.15
C LEU A 215 -2.08 10.01 -7.81
N VAL A 216 -1.34 9.84 -6.71
CA VAL A 216 -1.80 10.20 -5.36
C VAL A 216 -2.12 11.69 -5.26
N SER A 217 -1.26 12.56 -5.81
CA SER A 217 -1.51 14.01 -5.85
C SER A 217 -2.76 14.36 -6.65
N ARG A 218 -2.97 13.76 -7.82
CA ARG A 218 -4.20 13.95 -8.62
C ARG A 218 -5.45 13.51 -7.86
N SER A 219 -5.38 12.33 -7.24
CA SER A 219 -6.47 11.82 -6.41
C SER A 219 -6.73 12.72 -5.20
N ALA A 220 -5.70 13.32 -4.60
CA ALA A 220 -5.85 14.25 -3.49
C ALA A 220 -6.56 15.53 -3.95
N CYS A 221 -6.18 16.10 -5.09
CA CYS A 221 -6.85 17.28 -5.66
C CYS A 221 -8.35 17.00 -5.82
N ARG A 222 -8.69 15.87 -6.45
CA ARG A 222 -10.09 15.46 -6.64
C ARG A 222 -10.83 15.29 -5.32
N ALA A 223 -10.24 14.61 -4.34
CA ALA A 223 -10.84 14.42 -3.03
C ALA A 223 -11.01 15.74 -2.26
N GLY A 224 -10.07 16.68 -2.40
CA GLY A 224 -10.15 18.02 -1.81
C GLY A 224 -11.27 18.86 -2.42
N GLU A 225 -11.41 18.84 -3.74
CA GLU A 225 -12.52 19.50 -4.45
C GLU A 225 -13.88 18.94 -4.01
N GLU A 226 -14.02 17.61 -3.97
CA GLU A 226 -15.26 16.94 -3.54
C GLU A 226 -15.62 17.24 -2.07
N ALA A 227 -14.62 17.40 -1.21
CA ALA A 227 -14.80 17.74 0.20
C ALA A 227 -14.96 19.24 0.47
N GLY A 228 -14.82 20.10 -0.55
CA GLY A 228 -14.81 21.56 -0.37
C GLY A 228 -13.64 22.06 0.50
N ALA A 229 -12.50 21.36 0.44
CA ALA A 229 -11.28 21.73 1.15
C ALA A 229 -10.72 23.07 0.65
N ARG A 230 -9.95 23.78 1.49
CA ARG A 230 -9.36 25.08 1.13
C ARG A 230 -8.08 24.92 0.32
N TRP A 231 -7.29 23.89 0.63
CA TRP A 231 -5.96 23.73 0.05
C TRP A 231 -5.91 23.65 -1.50
N PRO A 232 -6.91 23.08 -2.22
CA PRO A 232 -6.86 23.06 -3.69
C PRO A 232 -6.92 24.46 -4.29
N GLY A 233 -7.57 25.43 -3.62
CA GLY A 233 -7.57 26.83 -4.03
C GLY A 233 -6.24 27.55 -3.84
N LEU A 234 -5.32 26.96 -3.07
CA LEU A 234 -3.95 27.46 -2.86
C LEU A 234 -2.92 26.72 -3.73
N LEU A 235 -3.34 25.74 -4.52
CA LEU A 235 -2.46 24.95 -5.37
C LEU A 235 -2.04 25.78 -6.60
N ASP A 236 -0.76 26.17 -6.67
CA ASP A 236 -0.20 26.91 -7.81
C ASP A 236 0.20 25.94 -8.93
N LYS A 237 1.00 24.92 -8.60
CA LYS A 237 1.62 24.02 -9.57
C LYS A 237 1.71 22.59 -9.08
N VAL A 238 1.64 21.65 -10.03
CA VAL A 238 2.00 20.25 -9.83
C VAL A 238 3.01 19.84 -10.90
N VAL A 239 4.16 19.36 -10.47
CA VAL A 239 5.23 18.85 -11.33
C VAL A 239 5.30 17.34 -11.20
N PHE A 240 5.12 16.64 -12.32
CA PHE A 240 5.12 15.18 -12.37
C PHE A 240 6.44 14.65 -12.92
N LEU A 241 7.09 13.76 -12.17
CA LEU A 241 8.33 13.11 -12.54
C LEU A 241 8.06 11.63 -12.82
N GLY A 242 7.91 11.26 -14.09
CA GLY A 242 7.71 9.86 -14.50
C GLY A 242 6.40 9.23 -14.00
N THR A 243 5.35 10.04 -13.81
CA THR A 243 4.03 9.57 -13.36
C THR A 243 3.29 8.81 -14.47
N PRO A 244 2.83 7.57 -14.24
CA PRO A 244 2.12 6.78 -15.26
C PRO A 244 0.63 7.16 -15.30
N HIS A 245 0.31 8.34 -15.85
CA HIS A 245 -1.04 8.91 -15.85
C HIS A 245 -2.13 8.06 -16.52
N HIS A 246 -1.74 7.20 -17.46
CA HIS A 246 -2.63 6.31 -18.20
C HIS A 246 -2.34 4.83 -17.92
N GLY A 247 -1.69 4.57 -16.78
CA GLY A 247 -0.99 3.32 -16.52
C GLY A 247 0.27 3.19 -17.36
N ALA A 248 0.95 2.05 -17.25
CA ALA A 248 2.09 1.71 -18.09
C ALA A 248 1.62 0.82 -19.26
N PRO A 249 1.61 1.31 -20.52
CA PRO A 249 1.08 0.56 -21.66
C PRO A 249 1.81 -0.74 -21.98
N LEU A 250 3.08 -0.89 -21.55
CA LEU A 250 3.96 -1.91 -22.13
C LEU A 250 3.73 -3.34 -21.65
N GLU A 251 3.06 -3.60 -20.52
CA GLU A 251 2.76 -4.98 -20.11
C GLU A 251 1.43 -5.11 -19.37
N ARG A 252 0.35 -5.22 -20.17
CA ARG A 252 -0.88 -5.89 -19.73
C ARG A 252 -0.66 -7.37 -19.35
N ALA A 253 0.55 -7.90 -19.53
CA ALA A 253 0.98 -9.25 -19.19
C ALA A 253 2.02 -9.24 -18.05
N GLY A 254 1.57 -9.10 -16.81
CA GLY A 254 2.21 -9.69 -15.62
C GLY A 254 3.59 -9.19 -15.13
N ASN A 255 4.52 -8.74 -15.97
CA ASN A 255 5.96 -8.65 -15.65
C ASN A 255 6.41 -7.27 -15.11
N TRP A 256 5.61 -6.22 -15.31
CA TRP A 256 6.06 -4.85 -15.02
C TRP A 256 6.34 -4.59 -13.52
N PHE A 257 5.61 -5.26 -12.63
CA PHE A 257 5.88 -5.24 -11.19
C PHE A 257 7.28 -5.78 -10.89
N GLU A 258 7.66 -6.92 -11.49
CA GLU A 258 9.01 -7.47 -11.36
C GLU A 258 10.07 -6.53 -11.94
N VAL A 259 9.75 -5.79 -13.01
CA VAL A 259 10.70 -4.86 -13.65
C VAL A 259 10.94 -3.60 -12.81
N ILE A 260 9.91 -3.00 -12.20
CA ILE A 260 10.07 -1.80 -11.37
C ILE A 260 10.60 -2.16 -9.98
N VAL A 261 9.98 -3.15 -9.34
CA VAL A 261 10.33 -3.56 -7.99
C VAL A 261 11.66 -4.33 -7.99
N GLY A 262 11.95 -5.12 -9.03
CA GLY A 262 13.23 -5.80 -9.25
C GLY A 262 14.42 -4.88 -9.48
N LYS A 263 14.19 -3.60 -9.80
CA LYS A 263 15.25 -2.58 -9.92
C LYS A 263 15.51 -1.83 -8.61
N LEU A 264 14.68 -2.03 -7.59
CA LEU A 264 14.84 -1.39 -6.28
C LEU A 264 15.63 -2.33 -5.36
N PRO A 265 16.82 -1.94 -4.86
CA PRO A 265 17.70 -2.84 -4.10
C PRO A 265 17.01 -3.59 -2.95
N TYR A 266 16.12 -2.90 -2.22
CA TYR A 266 15.43 -3.44 -1.04
C TYR A 266 14.08 -4.09 -1.35
N ALA A 267 13.53 -3.90 -2.55
CA ALA A 267 12.26 -4.50 -2.95
C ALA A 267 12.46 -5.67 -3.94
N ALA A 268 13.61 -5.73 -4.62
CA ALA A 268 13.92 -6.74 -5.63
C ALA A 268 13.83 -8.19 -5.15
N PRO A 269 14.29 -8.55 -3.93
CA PRO A 269 14.11 -9.90 -3.40
C PRO A 269 12.63 -10.30 -3.24
N MET A 270 11.77 -9.32 -2.94
CA MET A 270 10.33 -9.52 -2.72
C MET A 270 9.54 -9.57 -4.02
N ALA A 271 10.05 -8.97 -5.10
CA ALA A 271 9.43 -9.01 -6.43
C ALA A 271 9.18 -10.45 -6.94
N ARG A 272 10.02 -11.41 -6.52
CA ARG A 272 9.91 -12.85 -6.84
C ARG A 272 8.71 -13.55 -6.18
N LEU A 273 8.07 -12.93 -5.19
CA LEU A 273 6.80 -13.39 -4.61
C LEU A 273 5.59 -13.00 -5.49
N GLY A 274 5.79 -12.71 -6.78
CA GLY A 274 4.95 -11.98 -7.75
C GLY A 274 3.46 -12.35 -7.92
N ARG A 275 2.94 -13.27 -7.11
CA ARG A 275 1.50 -13.51 -6.90
C ARG A 275 0.88 -12.60 -5.82
N ILE A 276 1.67 -12.04 -4.89
CA ILE A 276 1.18 -11.08 -3.90
C ILE A 276 1.44 -9.67 -4.44
N ARG A 277 0.37 -8.96 -4.79
CA ARG A 277 0.43 -7.59 -5.32
C ARG A 277 -0.42 -6.70 -4.46
N SER A 278 0.17 -5.62 -3.97
CA SER A 278 -0.57 -4.63 -3.21
C SER A 278 -1.59 -3.89 -4.08
N ALA A 279 -2.63 -3.36 -3.46
CA ALA A 279 -3.62 -2.48 -4.08
C ALA A 279 -3.00 -1.33 -4.89
N GLY A 280 -2.01 -0.63 -4.35
CA GLY A 280 -1.33 0.49 -5.02
C GLY A 280 -0.59 0.07 -6.29
N VAL A 281 0.04 -1.11 -6.29
CA VAL A 281 0.65 -1.70 -7.49
C VAL A 281 -0.39 -2.00 -8.56
N THR A 282 -1.58 -2.44 -8.16
CA THR A 282 -2.69 -2.70 -9.08
C THR A 282 -3.20 -1.41 -9.72
N ASP A 283 -3.36 -0.34 -8.94
CA ASP A 283 -3.83 0.96 -9.44
C ASP A 283 -2.85 1.58 -10.46
N LEU A 284 -1.54 1.46 -10.22
CA LEU A 284 -0.50 1.90 -11.16
C LEU A 284 -0.63 1.31 -12.58
N ARG A 285 -1.22 0.10 -12.71
CA ARG A 285 -1.44 -0.54 -14.01
C ARG A 285 -2.48 0.21 -14.84
N TYR A 286 -3.45 0.84 -14.19
CA TYR A 286 -4.59 1.48 -14.84
C TYR A 286 -4.48 3.01 -14.88
N GLY A 287 -3.67 3.59 -13.99
CA GLY A 287 -3.42 5.04 -13.91
C GLY A 287 -4.40 5.76 -13.00
#